data_AF-A0A8I1MKA4-F1
#
_entry.id   AF-A0A8I1MKA4-F1
#
_cell.length_a   1.000
_cell.length_b   1.000
_cell.length_c   1.000
_cell.angle_alpha   90.00
_cell.angle_beta   90.00
_cell.angle_gamma   90.00
#
_symmetry.space_group_name_H-M   'P 1'
#
loop_
_entity.id
_entity.type
_entity.pdbx_description
1 polymer ?
#
loop_
_entity_poly.entity_id
_entity_poly.type
_entity_poly.pdbx_seq_one_letter_code
_entity_poly.pdbx_strand_id
1 'polypeptide(L)'
;MKIPKFIIRLSQLALAGTVVITLGACASFGSLFRQSDSPLPIDAQSSLGGQIVSTRAFETQERLYVSGSMKKGFGSHIPPAAHVDVRLIDASGRVIAEKQDDIDPGHPRLSSGRSGRYSYVVSFPISEARQASKIEVQYDRSHKKGHSSR
;
A
#
# COMPACT_ATOMS: atom_id res chain seq x y z
N MET A 1 31.20 84.46 17.32
CA MET A 1 30.61 83.40 16.46
C MET A 1 31.43 83.25 15.20
N LYS A 2 32.28 82.23 15.14
CA LYS A 2 33.07 81.81 13.98
C LYS A 2 33.31 80.32 14.13
N ILE A 3 33.00 79.54 13.09
CA ILE A 3 33.75 78.40 12.52
C ILE A 3 32.92 77.95 11.29
N PRO A 4 33.37 78.22 10.07
CA PRO A 4 32.99 77.45 8.90
C PRO A 4 34.18 76.55 8.51
N LYS A 5 33.94 75.25 8.42
CA LYS A 5 34.87 74.24 7.92
C LYS A 5 34.00 73.10 7.37
N PHE A 6 34.27 72.41 6.27
CA PHE A 6 35.29 72.51 5.23
C PHE A 6 34.71 71.70 4.06
N ILE A 7 34.97 72.14 2.84
CA ILE A 7 34.88 71.35 1.61
C ILE A 7 35.82 70.14 1.72
N ILE A 8 35.47 68.98 1.15
CA ILE A 8 36.38 68.10 0.37
C ILE A 8 35.55 67.05 -0.39
N ARG A 9 35.86 66.92 -1.68
CA ARG A 9 35.33 65.98 -2.67
C ARG A 9 36.06 64.62 -2.63
N LEU A 10 35.56 63.68 -3.45
CA LEU A 10 36.27 62.54 -4.06
C LEU A 10 36.50 61.35 -3.08
N SER A 11 36.34 60.07 -3.41
CA SER A 11 36.49 59.35 -4.68
C SER A 11 35.75 58.01 -4.62
N GLN A 12 35.45 57.46 -5.80
CA GLN A 12 34.96 56.12 -6.06
C GLN A 12 35.79 55.03 -5.37
N LEU A 13 35.13 54.01 -4.82
CA LEU A 13 35.71 52.68 -4.64
C LEU A 13 34.64 51.64 -4.97
N ALA A 14 34.90 50.96 -6.07
CA ALA A 14 34.14 49.83 -6.58
C ALA A 14 34.07 48.72 -5.52
N LEU A 15 32.86 48.27 -5.19
CA LEU A 15 32.68 47.01 -4.47
C LEU A 15 32.20 45.96 -5.46
N ALA A 16 33.05 44.94 -5.59
CA ALA A 16 32.93 43.78 -6.44
C ALA A 16 31.54 43.12 -6.37
N GLY A 17 30.93 42.96 -7.54
CA GLY A 17 29.82 42.03 -7.72
C GLY A 17 30.34 40.61 -7.70
N THR A 18 29.98 39.85 -6.67
CA THR A 18 30.01 38.37 -6.65
C THR A 18 28.91 37.89 -5.71
N VAL A 19 27.68 37.81 -6.22
CA VAL A 19 26.64 36.99 -5.58
C VAL A 19 26.62 35.66 -6.32
N VAL A 20 27.34 34.69 -5.75
CA VAL A 20 27.18 33.27 -6.03
C VAL A 20 25.80 32.88 -5.51
N ILE A 21 24.79 32.85 -6.38
CA ILE A 21 23.51 32.21 -6.03
C ILE A 21 23.76 30.71 -6.14
N THR A 22 23.85 30.11 -4.96
CA THR A 22 23.97 28.69 -4.69
C THR A 22 22.94 27.89 -5.47
N LEU A 23 23.41 26.78 -6.06
CA LEU A 23 22.60 25.69 -6.57
C LEU A 23 21.79 25.09 -5.41
N GLY A 24 20.63 25.68 -5.13
CA GLY A 24 19.63 25.15 -4.23
C GLY A 24 18.93 23.98 -4.91
N ALA A 25 19.46 22.79 -4.66
CA ALA A 25 18.91 21.45 -4.93
C ALA A 25 17.40 21.44 -5.25
N CYS A 26 17.05 21.55 -6.53
CA CYS A 26 15.77 21.05 -7.02
C CYS A 26 15.91 19.54 -7.27
N ALA A 27 15.83 18.76 -6.18
CA ALA A 27 15.55 17.34 -6.27
C ALA A 27 14.27 17.04 -5.48
N SER A 28 13.16 17.56 -6.00
CA SER A 28 11.82 17.08 -5.67
C SER A 28 11.63 15.67 -6.25
N PHE A 29 12.28 14.67 -5.67
CA PHE A 29 12.06 13.25 -5.98
C PHE A 29 11.57 12.55 -4.72
N GLY A 30 10.27 12.66 -4.43
CA GLY A 30 9.70 12.01 -3.24
C GLY A 30 8.19 11.86 -3.19
N SER A 31 7.42 12.22 -4.23
CA SER A 31 5.94 12.17 -4.14
C SER A 31 5.25 11.41 -5.28
N LEU A 32 5.94 10.55 -6.03
CA LEU A 32 5.28 9.87 -7.16
C LEU A 32 4.42 8.66 -6.76
N PHE A 33 4.57 8.09 -5.57
CA PHE A 33 3.62 7.11 -5.03
C PHE A 33 3.52 7.23 -3.51
N ARG A 34 2.49 7.91 -3.01
CA ARG A 34 2.17 7.98 -1.57
C ARG A 34 1.48 6.69 -1.15
N GLN A 35 2.22 5.59 -1.18
CA GLN A 35 1.78 4.29 -0.69
C GLN A 35 2.11 4.22 0.80
N SER A 36 1.11 4.41 1.65
CA SER A 36 1.24 4.25 3.11
C SER A 36 0.62 2.93 3.54
N ASP A 37 1.22 2.27 4.52
CA ASP A 37 0.58 1.13 5.17
C ASP A 37 -0.78 1.56 5.75
N SER A 38 -1.80 0.70 5.62
CA SER A 38 -3.12 0.99 6.18
C SER A 38 -3.06 0.89 7.71
N PRO A 39 -3.67 1.83 8.44
CA PRO A 39 -3.76 1.76 9.89
C PRO A 39 -4.78 0.72 10.37
N LEU A 40 -5.59 0.14 9.46
CA LEU A 40 -6.61 -0.84 9.82
C LEU A 40 -5.96 -2.12 10.36
N PRO A 41 -6.36 -2.61 11.55
CA PRO A 41 -5.91 -3.89 12.05
C PRO A 41 -6.37 -5.01 11.12
N ILE A 42 -5.52 -6.02 10.95
CA ILE A 42 -5.77 -7.18 10.10
C ILE A 42 -5.95 -8.41 10.97
N ASP A 43 -7.08 -9.09 10.79
CA ASP A 43 -7.39 -10.37 11.41
C ASP A 43 -7.31 -11.46 10.33
N ALA A 44 -6.26 -12.30 10.39
CA ALA A 44 -6.00 -13.33 9.40
C ALA A 44 -6.34 -14.71 9.96
N GLN A 45 -7.39 -15.32 9.44
CA GLN A 45 -7.89 -16.62 9.85
C GLN A 45 -7.38 -17.72 8.92
N SER A 46 -6.66 -18.67 9.50
CA SER A 46 -6.23 -19.89 8.81
C SER A 46 -7.24 -21.01 9.03
N SER A 47 -7.44 -21.87 8.03
CA SER A 47 -8.34 -23.02 8.12
C SER A 47 -7.59 -24.33 7.87
N LEU A 48 -8.21 -25.47 8.21
CA LEU A 48 -7.56 -26.79 8.14
C LEU A 48 -7.02 -27.19 6.76
N GLY A 49 -7.45 -26.51 5.68
CA GLY A 49 -6.97 -26.74 4.31
C GLY A 49 -5.88 -25.78 3.82
N GLY A 50 -5.60 -24.69 4.55
CA GLY A 50 -4.71 -23.64 4.08
C GLY A 50 -4.43 -22.60 5.16
N GLN A 51 -3.18 -22.17 5.21
CA GLN A 51 -2.70 -21.20 6.18
C GLN A 51 -2.37 -19.88 5.48
N ILE A 52 -2.93 -18.78 5.98
CA ILE A 52 -2.48 -17.44 5.60
C ILE A 52 -1.09 -17.23 6.20
N VAL A 53 -0.08 -17.02 5.36
CA VAL A 53 1.33 -16.89 5.74
C VAL A 53 1.69 -15.44 6.01
N SER A 54 1.15 -14.54 5.20
CA SER A 54 1.41 -13.11 5.30
C SER A 54 0.23 -12.33 4.77
N THR A 55 -0.05 -11.18 5.38
CA THR A 55 -1.04 -10.23 4.88
C THR A 55 -0.50 -8.83 5.11
N ARG A 56 -0.69 -7.95 4.13
CA ARG A 56 -0.39 -6.54 4.21
C ARG A 56 -1.53 -5.75 3.58
N ALA A 57 -1.81 -4.60 4.17
CA ALA A 57 -2.75 -3.64 3.62
C ALA A 57 -2.04 -2.31 3.40
N PHE A 58 -2.26 -1.69 2.25
CA PHE A 58 -1.71 -0.37 1.94
C PHE A 58 -2.75 0.48 1.23
N GLU A 59 -2.71 1.77 1.54
CA GLU A 59 -3.62 2.75 0.98
C GLU A 59 -2.93 3.56 -0.11
N THR A 60 -3.73 3.85 -1.12
CA THR A 60 -3.45 4.87 -2.14
C THR A 60 -4.49 5.98 -1.98
N GLN A 61 -4.45 7.00 -2.84
CA GLN A 61 -5.41 8.10 -2.79
C GLN A 61 -6.86 7.62 -3.00
N GLU A 62 -7.07 6.58 -3.81
CA GLU A 62 -8.41 6.15 -4.24
C GLU A 62 -8.80 4.77 -3.71
N ARG A 63 -7.83 3.95 -3.31
CA ARG A 63 -8.05 2.54 -3.02
C ARG A 63 -7.24 2.03 -1.84
N LEU A 64 -7.83 1.11 -1.09
CA LEU A 64 -7.15 0.21 -0.19
C LEU A 64 -6.81 -1.07 -0.96
N TYR A 65 -5.55 -1.50 -0.92
CA TYR A 65 -5.11 -2.79 -1.43
C TYR A 65 -4.79 -3.71 -0.26
N VAL A 66 -5.30 -4.94 -0.32
CA VAL A 66 -4.98 -6.00 0.64
C VAL A 66 -4.34 -7.12 -0.14
N SER A 67 -3.11 -7.47 0.20
CA SER A 67 -2.37 -8.53 -0.47
C SER A 67 -1.69 -9.44 0.53
N GLY A 68 -1.38 -10.65 0.09
CA GLY A 68 -0.74 -11.59 0.96
C GLY A 68 -0.33 -12.86 0.26
N SER A 69 0.06 -13.82 1.08
CA SER A 69 0.34 -15.17 0.62
C SER A 69 -0.27 -16.17 1.57
N MET A 70 -0.79 -17.26 1.01
CA MET A 70 -1.22 -18.43 1.74
C MET A 70 -0.35 -19.62 1.33
N LYS A 71 -0.32 -20.65 2.17
CA LYS A 71 0.22 -21.96 1.81
C LYS A 71 -0.81 -23.02 2.08
N LYS A 72 -0.79 -24.10 1.29
CA LYS A 72 -1.63 -25.25 1.59
C LYS A 72 -1.18 -25.92 2.89
N GLY A 73 -2.12 -26.55 3.60
CA GLY A 73 -1.80 -27.42 4.73
C GLY A 73 -0.99 -28.64 4.32
N PHE A 74 -0.26 -29.24 5.25
CA PHE A 74 0.48 -30.49 4.97
C PHE A 74 -0.48 -31.61 4.57
N GLY A 75 -0.14 -32.37 3.51
CA GLY A 75 -1.00 -33.43 2.99
C GLY A 75 -2.29 -32.97 2.29
N SER A 76 -2.53 -31.66 2.18
CA SER A 76 -3.74 -31.12 1.55
C SER A 76 -3.52 -30.74 0.07
N HIS A 77 -4.61 -30.78 -0.67
CA HIS A 77 -4.71 -30.27 -2.04
C HIS A 77 -5.58 -29.02 -2.06
N ILE A 78 -5.19 -28.04 -2.86
CA ILE A 78 -6.02 -26.85 -3.10
C ILE A 78 -7.09 -27.24 -4.11
N PRO A 79 -8.38 -27.15 -3.77
CA PRO A 79 -9.44 -27.43 -4.72
C PRO A 79 -9.49 -26.36 -5.83
N PRO A 80 -9.99 -26.68 -7.04
CA PRO A 80 -10.05 -25.74 -8.17
C PRO A 80 -10.91 -24.47 -7.98
N ALA A 81 -11.59 -24.32 -6.84
CA ALA A 81 -12.45 -23.17 -6.51
C ALA A 81 -12.05 -22.54 -5.16
N ALA A 82 -10.86 -22.86 -4.65
CA ALA A 82 -10.38 -22.26 -3.43
C ALA A 82 -10.11 -20.77 -3.64
N HIS A 83 -10.47 -19.96 -2.65
CA HIS A 83 -10.30 -18.52 -2.72
C HIS A 83 -9.95 -17.96 -1.34
N VAL A 84 -9.48 -16.72 -1.34
CA VAL A 84 -9.31 -15.94 -0.11
C VAL A 84 -10.39 -14.88 -0.09
N ASP A 85 -11.22 -14.93 0.94
CA ASP A 85 -12.17 -13.88 1.28
C ASP A 85 -11.46 -12.77 2.03
N VAL A 86 -11.69 -11.54 1.61
CA VAL A 86 -11.26 -10.34 2.31
C VAL A 86 -12.47 -9.47 2.58
N ARG A 87 -12.72 -9.19 3.85
CA ARG A 87 -13.88 -8.43 4.32
C ARG A 87 -13.45 -7.17 5.04
N LEU A 88 -14.15 -6.07 4.76
CA LEU A 88 -14.07 -4.84 5.54
C LEU A 88 -15.17 -4.86 6.59
N ILE A 89 -14.80 -4.81 7.86
CA ILE A 89 -15.75 -4.92 8.98
C ILE A 89 -15.85 -3.58 9.70
N ASP A 90 -17.07 -3.09 9.93
CA ASP A 90 -17.32 -1.84 10.68
C ASP A 90 -17.14 -2.04 12.20
N ALA A 91 -17.26 -0.96 12.98
CA ALA A 91 -17.12 -1.04 14.44
C ALA A 91 -18.23 -1.84 15.15
N SER A 92 -19.37 -2.05 14.49
CA SER A 92 -20.48 -2.87 14.98
C SER A 92 -20.36 -4.36 14.60
N GLY A 93 -19.30 -4.73 13.89
CA GLY A 93 -19.07 -6.10 13.43
C GLY A 93 -19.78 -6.45 12.11
N ARG A 94 -20.32 -5.48 11.38
CA ARG A 94 -20.99 -5.72 10.10
C ARG A 94 -20.00 -5.68 8.94
N VAL A 95 -20.23 -6.51 7.93
CA VAL A 95 -19.48 -6.49 6.67
C VAL A 95 -19.93 -5.29 5.83
N ILE A 96 -19.03 -4.35 5.58
CA ILE A 96 -19.25 -3.20 4.68
C ILE A 96 -19.05 -3.64 3.23
N ALA A 97 -17.99 -4.39 2.98
CA ALA A 97 -17.61 -4.86 1.66
C ALA A 97 -16.85 -6.19 1.76
N GLU A 98 -16.96 -7.01 0.72
CA GLU A 98 -16.31 -8.31 0.61
C GLU A 98 -15.80 -8.49 -0.82
N LYS A 99 -14.59 -9.02 -0.94
CA LYS A 99 -14.02 -9.46 -2.21
C LYS A 99 -13.30 -10.78 -2.05
N GLN A 100 -13.33 -11.56 -3.11
CA GLN A 100 -12.69 -12.85 -3.21
C GLN A 100 -11.57 -12.77 -4.23
N ASP A 101 -10.48 -13.49 -3.96
CA ASP A 101 -9.43 -13.73 -4.95
C ASP A 101 -9.19 -15.23 -5.08
N ASP A 102 -9.29 -15.74 -6.31
CA ASP A 102 -9.18 -17.16 -6.60
C ASP A 102 -7.73 -17.61 -6.46
N ILE A 103 -7.54 -18.73 -5.77
CA ILE A 103 -6.24 -19.38 -5.68
C ILE A 103 -6.11 -20.34 -6.84
N ASP A 104 -5.30 -19.99 -7.85
CA ASP A 104 -4.98 -20.87 -8.96
C ASP A 104 -3.77 -21.76 -8.63
N PRO A 105 -3.96 -23.07 -8.33
CA PRO A 105 -2.84 -23.98 -8.11
C PRO A 105 -2.13 -24.41 -9.39
N GLY A 106 -2.73 -24.15 -10.56
CA GLY A 106 -2.30 -24.61 -11.87
C GLY A 106 -1.37 -23.65 -12.61
N HIS A 107 -1.14 -22.45 -12.10
CA HIS A 107 -0.30 -21.47 -12.79
C HIS A 107 1.15 -22.00 -12.93
N PRO A 108 1.62 -22.27 -14.17
CA PRO A 108 2.93 -22.87 -14.39
C PRO A 108 4.03 -21.88 -13.99
N ARG A 109 4.84 -22.24 -13.00
CA ARG A 109 6.02 -21.45 -12.62
C ARG A 109 7.22 -21.91 -13.43
N LEU A 110 7.99 -20.94 -13.95
CA LEU A 110 9.23 -21.14 -14.74
C LEU A 110 10.36 -21.85 -13.97
N SER A 111 10.16 -22.18 -12.69
CA SER A 111 11.14 -22.82 -11.81
C SER A 111 10.53 -24.10 -11.23
N SER A 112 11.31 -25.18 -11.22
CA SER A 112 10.97 -26.52 -10.70
C SER A 112 10.66 -26.57 -9.19
N GLY A 113 10.70 -25.44 -8.49
CA GLY A 113 10.37 -25.34 -7.08
C GLY A 113 8.86 -25.30 -6.84
N ARG A 114 8.32 -26.36 -6.23
CA ARG A 114 7.00 -26.37 -5.57
C ARG A 114 7.01 -25.43 -4.35
N SER A 115 7.09 -24.14 -4.58
CA SER A 115 6.67 -23.16 -3.59
C SER A 115 5.17 -23.34 -3.44
N GLY A 116 4.74 -24.12 -2.44
CA GLY A 116 3.33 -24.33 -2.09
C GLY A 116 2.67 -23.07 -1.53
N ARG A 117 3.13 -21.88 -1.95
CA ARG A 117 2.63 -20.56 -1.62
C ARG A 117 1.90 -19.95 -2.80
N TYR A 118 0.74 -19.39 -2.50
CA TYR A 118 -0.17 -18.77 -3.44
C TYR A 118 -0.42 -17.34 -2.99
N SER A 119 -0.22 -16.38 -3.88
CA SER A 119 -0.47 -14.97 -3.61
C SER A 119 -1.94 -14.67 -3.81
N TYR A 120 -2.43 -13.68 -3.07
CA TYR A 120 -3.74 -13.08 -3.34
C TYR A 120 -3.64 -11.56 -3.26
N VAL A 121 -4.51 -10.88 -3.99
CA VAL A 121 -4.65 -9.42 -3.96
C VAL A 121 -6.08 -9.00 -4.26
N VAL A 122 -6.63 -8.15 -3.38
CA VAL A 122 -7.90 -7.47 -3.62
C VAL A 122 -7.75 -5.97 -3.43
N SER A 123 -8.71 -5.21 -3.94
CA SER A 123 -8.76 -3.77 -3.68
C SER A 123 -10.18 -3.25 -3.47
N PHE A 124 -10.32 -2.32 -2.54
CA PHE A 124 -11.56 -1.64 -2.18
C PHE A 124 -11.44 -0.15 -2.49
N PRO A 125 -12.53 0.54 -2.86
CA PRO A 125 -12.60 1.99 -2.79
C PRO A 125 -12.18 2.49 -1.41
N ILE A 126 -11.41 3.58 -1.36
CA ILE A 126 -10.95 4.14 -0.09
C ILE A 126 -12.14 4.62 0.78
N SER A 127 -13.26 5.01 0.17
CA SER A 127 -14.49 5.42 0.86
C SER A 127 -15.10 4.30 1.71
N GLU A 128 -14.99 3.04 1.28
CA GLU A 128 -15.42 1.87 2.05
C GLU A 128 -14.42 1.56 3.16
N ALA A 129 -13.11 1.60 2.83
CA ALA A 129 -12.04 1.38 3.80
C ALA A 129 -12.09 2.36 4.99
N ARG A 130 -12.47 3.62 4.75
CA ARG A 130 -12.61 4.63 5.82
C ARG A 130 -13.77 4.39 6.77
N GLN A 131 -14.74 3.55 6.40
CA GLN A 131 -15.85 3.16 7.28
C GLN A 131 -15.51 1.90 8.10
N ALA A 132 -14.45 1.19 7.72
CA ALA A 132 -14.05 -0.04 8.37
C ALA A 132 -13.30 0.22 9.68
N SER A 133 -13.48 -0.68 10.64
CA SER A 133 -12.72 -0.76 11.88
C SER A 133 -11.60 -1.81 11.80
N LYS A 134 -11.78 -2.86 10.98
CA LYS A 134 -10.78 -3.91 10.75
C LYS A 134 -10.91 -4.53 9.34
N ILE A 135 -9.85 -5.21 8.93
CA ILE A 135 -9.81 -6.08 7.75
C ILE A 135 -9.79 -7.53 8.24
N GLU A 136 -10.69 -8.36 7.73
CA GLU A 136 -10.71 -9.80 7.99
C GLU A 136 -10.30 -10.55 6.72
N VAL A 137 -9.37 -11.50 6.86
CA VAL A 137 -8.88 -12.31 5.75
C VAL A 137 -9.04 -13.78 6.09
N GLN A 138 -9.74 -14.52 5.24
CA GLN A 138 -10.07 -15.91 5.48
C GLN A 138 -9.82 -16.75 4.23
N TYR A 139 -9.18 -17.91 4.41
CA TYR A 139 -9.10 -18.91 3.35
C TYR A 139 -10.34 -19.81 3.36
N ASP A 140 -11.07 -19.82 2.24
CA ASP A 140 -12.18 -20.75 2.00
C ASP A 140 -11.82 -21.79 0.93
N ARG A 141 -12.16 -23.04 1.24
CA ARG A 141 -12.00 -24.21 0.36
C ARG A 141 -13.25 -24.47 -0.48
N SER A 142 -14.34 -23.72 -0.28
CA SER A 142 -15.66 -24.09 -0.78
C SER A 142 -15.73 -24.19 -2.32
N HIS A 143 -16.49 -25.18 -2.81
CA HIS A 143 -16.76 -25.40 -4.24
C HIS A 143 -17.81 -24.44 -4.82
N LYS A 144 -18.24 -23.44 -4.04
CA LYS A 144 -19.21 -22.46 -4.52
C LYS A 144 -18.42 -21.43 -5.33
N LYS A 145 -18.29 -21.67 -6.64
CA LYS A 145 -17.94 -20.60 -7.58
C LYS A 145 -18.93 -19.46 -7.35
N GLY A 146 -18.49 -18.40 -6.68
CA GLY A 146 -19.22 -17.14 -6.68
C GLY A 146 -19.36 -16.71 -8.13
N HIS A 147 -20.56 -16.82 -8.68
CA HIS A 147 -20.87 -16.20 -9.96
C HIS A 147 -20.75 -14.69 -9.75
N SER A 148 -19.55 -14.15 -9.99
CA SER A 148 -19.37 -12.73 -10.26
C SER A 148 -20.01 -12.45 -11.61
N SER A 149 -21.31 -12.15 -11.59
CA SER A 149 -22.02 -11.60 -12.74
C SER A 149 -21.44 -10.21 -13.00
N ARG A 150 -20.60 -10.10 -14.02
CA ARG A 150 -20.29 -8.84 -14.69
C ARG A 150 -21.53 -8.31 -15.41
#